data_AF-N9NEF2-F1
#
_entry.id   AF-N9NEF2-F1
#
_cell.length_a   1.000
_cell.length_b   1.000
_cell.length_c   1.000
_cell.angle_alpha   90.00
_cell.angle_beta   90.00
_cell.angle_gamma   90.00
#
_symmetry.space_group_name_H-M   'P 1'
#
loop_
_entity.id
_entity.type
_entity.pdbx_description
1 polymer ?
#
loop_
_entity_poly.entity_id
_entity_poly.type
_entity_poly.pdbx_seq_one_letter_code
_entity_poly.pdbx_strand_id
1 'polypeptide(L)'
;MTTLVNLEKSVLSEVCPAGEAWMCEVKKGQYFRIVDLEGNQAVDTLFISASNPEERYSATDTLAINQQIYLEKGTALYTNFGNKIATIHDDNCGRHDTLGGACSCESNTVRYSLDKYPMHSCRNNFMIALSQHPIAKKHGLNVRHIGPNINFFMNVPVTSDGHLKFDDGISAPGKYVEIKAEMDLIVLISNCPQLNNPCNAYNPTKIQLIVREGEV
;
A
#
# COMPACT_ATOMS: atom_id res chain seq x y z
N MET A 1 -19.97 -2.58 15.16
CA MET A 1 -19.08 -3.76 15.11
C MET A 1 -18.66 -3.94 13.69
N THR A 2 -17.35 -3.92 13.45
CA THR A 2 -16.80 -4.06 12.11
C THR A 2 -16.67 -5.55 11.78
N THR A 3 -17.37 -6.00 10.74
CA THR A 3 -17.41 -7.42 10.37
C THR A 3 -16.22 -7.76 9.51
N LEU A 4 -15.43 -8.75 9.92
CA LEU A 4 -14.35 -9.29 9.09
C LEU A 4 -14.94 -9.97 7.86
N VAL A 5 -14.30 -9.75 6.71
CA VAL A 5 -14.67 -10.40 5.46
C VAL A 5 -14.09 -11.82 5.47
N ASN A 6 -14.95 -12.81 5.25
CA ASN A 6 -14.53 -14.19 4.99
C ASN A 6 -14.69 -14.46 3.50
N LEU A 7 -13.60 -14.84 2.83
CA LEU A 7 -13.60 -15.22 1.42
C LEU A 7 -13.32 -16.72 1.30
N GLU A 8 -13.96 -17.37 0.33
CA GLU A 8 -13.62 -18.75 0.00
C GLU A 8 -12.16 -18.87 -0.46
N LYS A 9 -11.52 -20.00 -0.17
CA LYS A 9 -10.13 -20.30 -0.53
C LYS A 9 -9.11 -19.28 0.01
N SER A 10 -9.41 -18.60 1.12
CA SER A 10 -8.42 -17.79 1.82
C SER A 10 -7.33 -18.68 2.41
N VAL A 11 -6.07 -18.41 2.08
CA VAL A 11 -4.90 -19.04 2.69
C VAL A 11 -4.34 -18.22 3.85
N LEU A 12 -4.66 -16.93 3.89
CA LEU A 12 -4.34 -16.02 4.98
C LEU A 12 -5.47 -15.00 5.14
N SER A 13 -5.81 -14.67 6.40
CA SER A 13 -6.69 -13.57 6.75
C SER A 13 -6.28 -13.01 8.10
N GLU A 14 -5.65 -11.84 8.08
CA GLU A 14 -5.08 -11.19 9.27
C GLU A 14 -5.62 -9.77 9.43
N VAL A 15 -5.64 -9.27 10.66
CA VAL A 15 -5.95 -7.88 10.96
C VAL A 15 -4.64 -7.16 11.26
N CYS A 16 -4.33 -6.11 10.50
CA CYS A 16 -3.20 -5.23 10.77
C CYS A 16 -3.71 -4.02 11.58
N PRO A 17 -3.25 -3.83 12.83
CA PRO A 17 -3.64 -2.67 13.63
C PRO A 17 -3.23 -1.36 12.99
N ALA A 18 -3.85 -0.26 13.42
CA ALA A 18 -3.48 1.08 13.01
C ALA A 18 -2.01 1.36 13.35
N GLY A 19 -1.26 1.92 12.40
CA GLY A 19 0.13 2.29 12.62
C GLY A 19 1.12 1.13 12.64
N GLU A 20 0.71 -0.10 12.31
CA GLU A 20 1.61 -1.26 12.29
C GLU A 20 2.11 -1.59 10.88
N ALA A 21 3.27 -2.25 10.84
CA ALA A 21 3.80 -2.85 9.62
C ALA A 21 3.25 -4.27 9.42
N TRP A 22 3.13 -4.68 8.16
CA TRP A 22 2.77 -6.05 7.80
C TRP A 22 3.57 -6.51 6.57
N MET A 23 3.94 -7.79 6.51
CA MET A 23 4.70 -8.32 5.39
C MET A 23 4.31 -9.77 5.09
N CYS A 24 4.11 -10.10 3.82
CA CYS A 24 3.73 -11.45 3.37
C CYS A 24 4.30 -11.77 1.99
N GLU A 25 4.44 -13.06 1.70
CA GLU A 25 4.70 -13.56 0.34
C GLU A 25 3.38 -13.93 -0.33
N VAL A 26 3.13 -13.42 -1.53
CA VAL A 26 1.94 -13.72 -2.34
C VAL A 26 2.40 -14.39 -3.62
N LYS A 27 1.90 -15.60 -3.90
CA LYS A 27 2.34 -16.39 -5.06
C LYS A 27 1.70 -15.92 -6.35
N LYS A 28 2.40 -16.11 -7.46
CA LYS A 28 1.87 -15.84 -8.80
C LYS A 28 0.50 -16.51 -8.96
N GLY A 29 -0.48 -15.75 -9.44
CA GLY A 29 -1.86 -16.21 -9.65
C GLY A 29 -2.76 -16.08 -8.41
N GLN A 30 -2.21 -15.87 -7.22
CA GLN A 30 -3.01 -15.57 -6.02
C GLN A 30 -3.55 -14.14 -6.06
N TYR A 31 -4.59 -13.93 -5.25
CA TYR A 31 -5.18 -12.62 -5.03
C TYR A 31 -4.89 -12.14 -3.62
N PHE A 32 -4.44 -10.90 -3.51
CA PHE A 32 -4.17 -10.20 -2.27
C PHE A 32 -5.16 -9.06 -2.11
N ARG A 33 -5.97 -9.07 -1.05
CA ARG A 33 -7.01 -8.09 -0.78
C ARG A 33 -6.71 -7.30 0.48
N ILE A 34 -6.88 -5.98 0.38
CA ILE A 34 -6.87 -5.06 1.51
C ILE A 34 -8.31 -4.60 1.71
N VAL A 35 -8.84 -4.77 2.92
CA VAL A 35 -10.16 -4.28 3.32
C VAL A 35 -9.97 -3.20 4.37
N ASP A 36 -10.47 -2.00 4.08
CA ASP A 36 -10.60 -0.95 5.07
C ASP A 36 -11.80 -1.29 5.97
N LEU A 37 -11.52 -1.57 7.24
CA LEU A 37 -12.54 -2.01 8.17
C LEU A 37 -13.42 -0.83 8.61
N GLU A 38 -12.85 0.34 8.86
CA GLU A 38 -13.55 1.45 9.52
C GLU A 38 -13.73 2.70 8.63
N GLY A 39 -13.15 2.68 7.41
CA GLY A 39 -13.22 3.77 6.46
C GLY A 39 -12.09 4.78 6.63
N ASN A 40 -11.86 5.54 5.57
CA ASN A 40 -10.82 6.56 5.42
C ASN A 40 -9.37 6.11 5.65
N GLN A 41 -9.05 4.83 5.93
CA GLN A 41 -7.69 4.43 6.24
C GLN A 41 -6.82 4.32 4.98
N ALA A 42 -5.72 5.08 4.93
CA ALA A 42 -4.68 4.98 3.92
C ALA A 42 -3.71 3.83 4.21
N VAL A 43 -3.30 3.11 3.17
CA VAL A 43 -2.41 1.95 3.29
C VAL A 43 -1.24 2.05 2.31
N ASP A 44 -0.07 2.37 2.84
CA ASP A 44 1.16 2.50 2.06
C ASP A 44 1.72 1.10 1.79
N THR A 45 1.81 0.72 0.51
CA THR A 45 2.14 -0.64 0.08
C THR A 45 3.30 -0.66 -0.90
N LEU A 46 4.27 -1.53 -0.63
CA LEU A 46 5.40 -1.85 -1.51
C LEU A 46 5.21 -3.26 -2.07
N PHE A 47 5.44 -3.40 -3.38
CA PHE A 47 5.50 -4.69 -4.07
C PHE A 47 6.93 -4.92 -4.58
N ILE A 48 7.50 -6.07 -4.20
CA ILE A 48 8.87 -6.48 -4.56
C ILE A 48 8.81 -7.90 -5.11
N SER A 49 9.59 -8.21 -6.14
CA SER A 49 9.69 -9.57 -6.68
C SER A 49 10.39 -10.48 -5.68
N ALA A 50 9.78 -11.62 -5.34
CA ALA A 50 10.36 -12.60 -4.42
C ALA A 50 11.52 -13.39 -5.05
N SER A 51 11.63 -13.42 -6.38
CA SER A 51 12.75 -14.05 -7.08
C SER A 51 13.95 -13.12 -7.27
N ASN A 52 13.71 -11.81 -7.27
CA ASN A 52 14.75 -10.79 -7.46
C ASN A 52 14.35 -9.48 -6.74
N PRO A 53 14.83 -9.23 -5.51
CA PRO A 53 14.47 -8.04 -4.75
C PRO A 53 14.82 -6.69 -5.41
N GLU A 54 15.75 -6.66 -6.37
CA GLU A 54 16.07 -5.44 -7.14
C GLU A 54 14.96 -5.10 -8.17
N GLU A 55 14.09 -6.06 -8.47
CA GLU A 55 12.88 -5.87 -9.26
C GLU A 55 11.69 -5.57 -8.34
N ARG A 56 11.12 -4.38 -8.47
CA ARG A 56 10.07 -3.84 -7.59
C ARG A 56 9.16 -2.90 -8.33
N TYR A 57 8.00 -2.61 -7.75
CA TYR A 57 7.03 -1.67 -8.30
C TYR A 57 7.69 -0.34 -8.68
N SER A 58 7.33 0.14 -9.87
CA SER A 58 7.71 1.43 -10.41
C SER A 58 6.48 2.27 -10.66
N ALA A 59 6.33 3.34 -9.90
CA ALA A 59 5.28 4.33 -10.13
C ALA A 59 5.43 4.93 -11.53
N THR A 60 6.64 5.35 -11.92
CA THR A 60 6.87 6.02 -13.21
C THR A 60 6.51 5.15 -14.41
N ASP A 61 6.92 3.88 -14.42
CA ASP A 61 6.59 2.97 -15.52
C ASP A 61 5.09 2.65 -15.53
N THR A 62 4.48 2.48 -14.35
CA THR A 62 3.04 2.24 -14.22
C THR A 62 2.23 3.41 -14.78
N LEU A 63 2.54 4.65 -14.42
CA LEU A 63 1.79 5.82 -14.92
C LEU A 63 2.02 6.05 -16.41
N ALA A 64 3.27 5.89 -16.88
CA ALA A 64 3.60 6.10 -18.28
C ALA A 64 2.91 5.09 -19.22
N ILE A 65 2.91 3.81 -18.83
CA ILE A 65 2.33 2.74 -19.66
C ILE A 65 0.80 2.81 -19.65
N ASN A 66 0.18 3.01 -18.49
CA ASN A 66 -1.29 3.07 -18.40
C ASN A 66 -1.85 4.43 -18.88
N GLN A 67 -1.03 5.49 -18.93
CA GLN A 67 -1.45 6.88 -19.22
C GLN A 67 -2.50 7.41 -18.23
N GLN A 68 -2.35 7.06 -16.94
CA GLN A 68 -3.27 7.43 -15.86
C GLN A 68 -2.43 7.78 -14.63
N ILE A 69 -2.87 8.79 -13.87
CA ILE A 69 -2.16 9.22 -12.64
C ILE A 69 -2.72 8.60 -11.36
N TYR A 70 -3.89 7.98 -11.45
CA TYR A 70 -4.55 7.27 -10.37
C TYR A 70 -4.66 5.79 -10.71
N LEU A 71 -4.55 4.93 -9.70
CA LEU A 71 -4.68 3.49 -9.86
C LEU A 71 -6.10 3.07 -9.47
N GLU A 72 -6.72 2.24 -10.29
CA GLU A 72 -8.09 1.77 -10.09
C GLU A 72 -8.25 0.35 -10.66
N LYS A 73 -9.46 -0.21 -10.58
CA LYS A 73 -9.78 -1.49 -11.19
C LYS A 73 -9.29 -1.57 -12.64
N GLY A 74 -8.50 -2.60 -12.94
CA GLY A 74 -7.95 -2.87 -14.26
C GLY A 74 -6.55 -2.30 -14.50
N THR A 75 -6.05 -1.41 -13.64
CA THR A 75 -4.68 -0.89 -13.78
C THR A 75 -3.65 -2.02 -13.65
N ALA A 76 -2.78 -2.15 -14.66
CA ALA A 76 -1.63 -3.05 -14.61
C ALA A 76 -0.47 -2.34 -13.92
N LEU A 77 0.12 -2.97 -12.91
CA LEU A 77 1.26 -2.45 -12.16
C LEU A 77 2.55 -2.99 -12.76
N TYR A 78 3.56 -2.13 -12.91
CA TYR A 78 4.82 -2.47 -13.57
C TYR A 78 6.02 -2.35 -12.64
N THR A 79 7.05 -3.15 -12.92
CA THR A 79 8.34 -3.08 -12.23
C THR A 79 9.26 -2.07 -12.88
N ASN A 80 10.32 -1.69 -12.17
CA ASN A 80 11.46 -0.95 -12.72
C ASN A 80 12.22 -1.72 -13.84
N PHE A 81 11.86 -2.97 -14.11
CA PHE A 81 12.41 -3.78 -15.20
C PHE A 81 11.43 -3.87 -16.38
N GLY A 82 10.28 -3.19 -16.30
CA GLY A 82 9.25 -3.17 -17.35
C GLY A 82 8.31 -4.39 -17.35
N ASN A 83 8.44 -5.30 -16.38
CA ASN A 83 7.55 -6.46 -16.27
C ASN A 83 6.28 -6.10 -15.50
N LYS A 84 5.19 -6.80 -15.79
CA LYS A 84 3.95 -6.67 -15.00
C LYS A 84 4.15 -7.39 -13.66
N ILE A 85 4.06 -6.66 -12.54
CA ILE A 85 4.20 -7.22 -11.18
C ILE A 85 2.88 -7.71 -10.63
N ALA A 86 1.81 -6.96 -10.92
CA ALA A 86 0.48 -7.21 -10.41
C ALA A 86 -0.57 -6.49 -11.26
N THR A 87 -1.83 -6.84 -11.07
CA THR A 87 -2.98 -6.14 -11.66
C THR A 87 -3.99 -5.82 -10.56
N ILE A 88 -4.54 -4.61 -10.52
CA ILE A 88 -5.70 -4.31 -9.66
C ILE A 88 -6.91 -5.02 -10.27
N HIS A 89 -7.24 -6.19 -9.73
CA HIS A 89 -8.23 -7.10 -10.31
C HIS A 89 -9.66 -6.64 -10.01
N ASP A 90 -9.91 -6.28 -8.76
CA ASP A 90 -11.19 -5.81 -8.31
C ASP A 90 -11.01 -4.71 -7.28
N ASP A 91 -11.86 -3.70 -7.34
CA ASP A 91 -11.75 -2.49 -6.53
C ASP A 91 -13.12 -1.82 -6.52
N ASN A 92 -13.60 -1.51 -5.32
CA ASN A 92 -14.88 -0.84 -5.13
C ASN A 92 -14.73 0.57 -4.54
N CYS A 93 -13.50 1.09 -4.52
CA CYS A 93 -13.12 2.42 -4.03
C CYS A 93 -12.64 3.32 -5.19
N GLY A 94 -11.71 2.82 -6.03
CA GLY A 94 -11.11 3.58 -7.13
C GLY A 94 -10.01 4.55 -6.69
N ARG A 95 -9.41 5.25 -7.66
CA ARG A 95 -8.65 6.50 -7.48
C ARG A 95 -7.55 6.47 -6.40
N HIS A 96 -6.75 5.41 -6.36
CA HIS A 96 -5.63 5.29 -5.42
C HIS A 96 -4.43 6.13 -5.86
N ASP A 97 -3.76 6.75 -4.89
CA ASP A 97 -2.58 7.57 -5.13
C ASP A 97 -1.30 6.73 -5.23
N THR A 98 -0.38 7.17 -6.09
CA THR A 98 1.00 6.67 -6.15
C THR A 98 2.00 7.79 -6.41
N LEU A 99 1.54 9.05 -6.43
CA LEU A 99 2.39 10.23 -6.60
C LEU A 99 2.98 10.67 -5.26
N GLY A 100 2.21 10.54 -4.18
CA GLY A 100 2.68 10.76 -2.82
C GLY A 100 3.61 9.63 -2.37
N GLY A 101 4.77 10.00 -1.82
CA GLY A 101 5.59 9.05 -1.08
C GLY A 101 5.04 8.82 0.32
N ALA A 102 5.40 7.68 0.91
CA ALA A 102 5.11 7.35 2.29
C ALA A 102 5.54 8.44 3.26
N CYS A 103 4.72 8.68 4.30
CA CYS A 103 5.08 9.69 5.30
C CYS A 103 6.34 9.30 6.08
N SER A 104 7.16 10.30 6.41
CA SER A 104 8.37 10.16 7.22
C SER A 104 8.44 11.25 8.30
N CYS A 105 9.21 10.99 9.35
CA CYS A 105 9.51 11.98 10.40
C CYS A 105 10.03 13.29 9.79
N GLU A 106 10.95 13.21 8.83
CA GLU A 106 11.54 14.37 8.13
C GLU A 106 10.52 15.09 7.23
N SER A 107 9.68 14.35 6.50
CA SER A 107 8.64 14.98 5.67
C SER A 107 7.60 15.73 6.53
N ASN A 108 7.29 15.20 7.72
CA ASN A 108 6.34 15.81 8.64
C ASN A 108 6.91 17.10 9.25
N THR A 109 8.21 17.16 9.52
CA THR A 109 8.83 18.40 10.04
C THR A 109 8.84 19.52 9.02
N VAL A 110 9.06 19.20 7.75
CA VAL A 110 9.03 20.18 6.65
C VAL A 110 7.61 20.66 6.36
N ARG A 111 6.62 19.76 6.39
CA ARG A 111 5.25 20.07 5.97
C ARG A 111 4.40 20.72 7.05
N TYR A 112 4.59 20.36 8.32
CA TYR A 112 3.67 20.74 9.39
C TYR A 112 4.36 21.56 10.49
N SER A 113 5.38 21.01 11.15
CA SER A 113 6.19 21.70 12.16
C SER A 113 7.28 20.78 12.72
N LEU A 114 8.38 21.36 13.24
CA LEU A 114 9.51 20.64 13.83
C LEU A 114 9.10 19.70 14.99
N ASP A 115 8.05 20.04 15.74
CA ASP A 115 7.53 19.24 16.85
C ASP A 115 6.92 17.89 16.39
N LYS A 116 6.73 17.69 15.08
CA LYS A 116 6.21 16.43 14.51
C LYS A 116 7.28 15.36 14.29
N TYR A 117 8.56 15.69 14.50
CA TYR A 117 9.67 14.73 14.35
C TYR A 117 9.48 13.39 15.10
N PRO A 118 9.05 13.35 16.38
CA PRO A 118 8.94 12.11 17.13
C PRO A 118 7.70 11.27 16.76
N MET A 119 6.82 11.78 15.89
CA MET A 119 5.60 11.06 15.53
C MET A 119 5.91 9.86 14.64
N HIS A 120 5.12 8.80 14.83
CA HIS A 120 5.23 7.58 14.03
C HIS A 120 4.92 7.85 12.55
N SER A 121 5.55 7.10 11.65
CA SER A 121 5.44 7.31 10.21
C SER A 121 5.50 5.99 9.44
N CYS A 122 4.98 5.98 8.21
CA CYS A 122 5.00 4.80 7.35
C CYS A 122 6.41 4.35 7.02
N ARG A 123 7.33 5.31 6.83
CA ARG A 123 8.74 5.01 6.62
C ARG A 123 9.35 4.28 7.83
N ASN A 124 8.96 4.61 9.05
CA ASN A 124 9.43 3.89 10.25
C ASN A 124 8.90 2.44 10.24
N ASN A 125 7.63 2.22 9.90
CA ASN A 125 7.05 0.89 9.76
C ASN A 125 7.80 0.02 8.75
N PHE A 126 8.10 0.57 7.56
CA PHE A 126 8.92 -0.13 6.57
C PHE A 126 10.30 -0.49 7.13
N MET A 127 10.97 0.43 7.80
CA MET A 127 12.30 0.17 8.40
C MET A 127 12.25 -0.91 9.50
N ILE A 128 11.23 -0.87 10.36
CA ILE A 128 11.00 -1.89 11.40
C ILE A 128 10.82 -3.26 10.76
N ALA A 129 9.91 -3.38 9.79
CA ALA A 129 9.67 -4.63 9.08
C ALA A 129 10.93 -5.15 8.38
N LEU A 130 11.66 -4.30 7.67
CA LEU A 130 12.91 -4.68 7.00
C LEU A 130 14.00 -5.15 7.98
N SER A 131 14.05 -4.58 9.19
CA SER A 131 15.05 -4.95 10.19
C SER A 131 14.75 -6.26 10.92
N GLN A 132 13.48 -6.59 11.12
CA GLN A 132 13.07 -7.65 12.05
C GLN A 132 12.39 -8.84 11.37
N HIS A 133 11.63 -8.61 10.29
CA HIS A 133 10.71 -9.58 9.74
C HIS A 133 11.44 -10.79 9.10
N PRO A 134 10.97 -12.04 9.33
CA PRO A 134 11.60 -13.23 8.75
C PRO A 134 11.69 -13.21 7.22
N ILE A 135 10.66 -12.71 6.54
CA ILE A 135 10.65 -12.58 5.06
C ILE A 135 11.74 -11.59 4.59
N ALA A 136 11.92 -10.47 5.30
CA ALA A 136 12.97 -9.52 4.99
C ALA A 136 14.37 -10.16 5.11
N LYS A 137 14.60 -10.92 6.19
CA LYS A 137 15.85 -11.67 6.40
C LYS A 137 16.07 -12.74 5.34
N LYS A 138 15.04 -13.51 5.01
CA LYS A 138 15.06 -14.56 3.97
C LYS A 138 15.51 -14.01 2.62
N HIS A 139 15.03 -12.83 2.25
CA HIS A 139 15.26 -12.21 0.94
C HIS A 139 16.36 -11.14 0.93
N GLY A 140 17.08 -10.96 2.05
CA GLY A 140 18.14 -9.95 2.14
C GLY A 140 17.65 -8.50 2.00
N LEU A 141 16.37 -8.25 2.32
CA LEU A 141 15.78 -6.92 2.20
C LEU A 141 16.40 -5.96 3.21
N ASN A 142 16.53 -4.70 2.80
CA ASN A 142 17.09 -3.60 3.58
C ASN A 142 16.58 -2.27 3.02
N VAL A 143 16.97 -1.15 3.63
CA VAL A 143 16.49 0.20 3.29
C VAL A 143 16.58 0.56 1.79
N ARG A 144 17.52 -0.01 1.04
CA ARG A 144 17.67 0.23 -0.41
C ARG A 144 16.45 -0.23 -1.22
N HIS A 145 15.70 -1.19 -0.68
CA HIS A 145 14.52 -1.76 -1.30
C HIS A 145 13.27 -0.92 -1.07
N ILE A 146 13.29 0.07 -0.17
CA ILE A 146 12.20 1.06 -0.07
C ILE A 146 12.22 1.91 -1.35
N GLY A 147 11.13 1.87 -2.10
CA GLY A 147 10.94 2.58 -3.37
C GLY A 147 9.64 3.38 -3.36
N PRO A 148 9.16 3.82 -4.54
CA PRO A 148 7.80 4.34 -4.66
C PRO A 148 6.79 3.33 -4.13
N ASN A 149 5.82 3.81 -3.36
CA ASN A 149 4.74 3.00 -2.81
C ASN A 149 3.40 3.38 -3.45
N ILE A 150 2.43 2.48 -3.33
CA ILE A 150 1.02 2.79 -3.60
C ILE A 150 0.36 3.17 -2.28
N ASN A 151 -0.39 4.26 -2.25
CA ASN A 151 -1.18 4.69 -1.11
C ASN A 151 -2.65 4.28 -1.35
N PHE A 152 -2.98 3.02 -1.06
CA PHE A 152 -4.36 2.54 -1.24
C PHE A 152 -5.31 3.33 -0.34
N PHE A 153 -6.50 3.64 -0.88
CA PHE A 153 -7.57 4.45 -0.26
C PHE A 153 -7.22 5.92 0.06
N MET A 154 -5.97 6.33 -0.11
CA MET A 154 -5.55 7.71 0.09
C MET A 154 -6.02 8.59 -1.07
N ASN A 155 -6.61 9.74 -0.76
CA ASN A 155 -7.09 10.69 -1.75
C ASN A 155 -6.12 11.88 -1.88
N VAL A 156 -5.40 11.91 -3.01
CA VAL A 156 -4.45 12.98 -3.33
C VAL A 156 -4.83 13.63 -4.67
N PRO A 157 -5.79 14.57 -4.70
CA PRO A 157 -6.17 15.25 -5.92
C PRO A 157 -5.03 16.08 -6.51
N VAL A 158 -4.83 15.97 -7.82
CA VAL A 158 -4.00 16.87 -8.62
C VAL A 158 -4.89 17.99 -9.12
N THR A 159 -4.53 19.22 -8.75
CA THR A 159 -5.23 20.44 -9.20
C THR A 159 -4.91 20.75 -10.66
N SER A 160 -5.71 21.61 -11.30
CA SER A 160 -5.46 22.08 -12.67
C SER A 160 -4.09 22.75 -12.84
N ASP A 161 -3.56 23.33 -11.76
CA ASP A 161 -2.26 24.01 -11.73
C ASP A 161 -1.09 23.05 -11.43
N GLY A 162 -1.37 21.75 -11.28
CA GLY A 162 -0.37 20.71 -11.03
C GLY A 162 0.02 20.53 -9.56
N HIS A 163 -0.62 21.22 -8.61
CA HIS A 163 -0.41 21.00 -7.18
C HIS A 163 -1.12 19.74 -6.69
N LEU A 164 -0.50 19.07 -5.70
CA LEU A 164 -1.10 17.97 -4.94
C LEU A 164 -1.76 18.51 -3.67
N LYS A 165 -2.93 18.00 -3.33
CA LYS A 165 -3.64 18.30 -2.08
C LYS A 165 -3.96 17.00 -1.33
N PHE A 166 -3.94 17.05 0.00
CA PHE A 166 -4.46 15.96 0.83
C PHE A 166 -5.92 16.25 1.16
N ASP A 167 -6.81 15.37 0.71
CA ASP A 167 -8.23 15.38 1.07
C ASP A 167 -8.55 14.14 1.92
N ASP A 168 -9.78 14.10 2.46
CA ASP A 168 -10.26 12.93 3.18
C ASP A 168 -10.14 11.67 2.32
N GLY A 169 -9.83 10.55 2.99
CA GLY A 169 -9.82 9.22 2.38
C GLY A 169 -11.12 8.94 1.62
N ILE A 170 -11.02 8.10 0.59
CA ILE A 170 -12.16 7.79 -0.30
C ILE A 170 -12.91 6.52 0.12
N SER A 171 -12.37 5.76 1.07
CA SER A 171 -12.95 4.51 1.55
C SER A 171 -14.01 4.73 2.62
N ALA A 172 -15.07 3.92 2.54
CA ALA A 172 -16.03 3.69 3.62
C ALA A 172 -15.75 2.30 4.26
N PRO A 173 -16.32 2.00 5.45
CA PRO A 173 -16.21 0.67 6.05
C PRO A 173 -16.54 -0.46 5.06
N GLY A 174 -15.66 -1.46 4.96
CA GLY A 174 -15.80 -2.62 4.08
C GLY A 174 -15.41 -2.38 2.62
N LYS A 175 -14.95 -1.17 2.26
CA LYS A 175 -14.32 -0.94 0.95
C LYS A 175 -13.01 -1.74 0.85
N TYR A 176 -12.70 -2.19 -0.35
CA TYR A 176 -11.54 -3.02 -0.59
C TYR A 176 -10.91 -2.75 -1.95
N VAL A 177 -9.65 -3.15 -2.05
CA VAL A 177 -8.90 -3.32 -3.30
C VAL A 177 -8.30 -4.72 -3.31
N GLU A 178 -8.36 -5.39 -4.44
CA GLU A 178 -7.84 -6.74 -4.65
C GLU A 178 -6.87 -6.77 -5.82
N ILE A 179 -5.68 -7.29 -5.53
CA ILE A 179 -4.52 -7.30 -6.40
C ILE A 179 -4.26 -8.74 -6.81
N LYS A 180 -4.22 -9.00 -8.12
CA LYS A 180 -3.75 -10.28 -8.67
C LYS A 180 -2.25 -10.22 -8.83
N ALA A 181 -1.53 -11.19 -8.26
CA ALA A 181 -0.08 -11.30 -8.41
C ALA A 181 0.29 -11.90 -9.79
N GLU A 182 1.10 -11.19 -10.57
CA GLU A 182 1.54 -11.63 -11.91
C GLU A 182 2.90 -12.35 -11.87
N MET A 183 3.55 -12.30 -10.71
CA MET A 183 4.75 -13.04 -10.32
C MET A 183 4.70 -13.33 -8.80
N ASP A 184 5.68 -14.04 -8.25
CA ASP A 184 5.79 -14.20 -6.81
C ASP A 184 6.21 -12.87 -6.17
N LEU A 185 5.42 -12.38 -5.22
CA LEU A 185 5.58 -11.07 -4.60
C LEU A 185 5.97 -11.19 -3.13
N ILE A 186 6.78 -10.24 -2.68
CA ILE A 186 6.85 -9.80 -1.30
C ILE A 186 6.02 -8.52 -1.22
N VAL A 187 4.98 -8.55 -0.39
CA VAL A 187 4.15 -7.38 -0.08
C VAL A 187 4.59 -6.83 1.26
N LEU A 188 4.91 -5.54 1.32
CA LEU A 188 5.22 -4.83 2.56
C LEU A 188 4.26 -3.66 2.71
N ILE A 189 3.53 -3.64 3.81
CA ILE A 189 2.53 -2.65 4.16
C ILE A 189 2.95 -1.86 5.39
N SER A 190 2.62 -0.58 5.37
CA SER A 190 2.41 0.23 6.56
C SER A 190 0.95 0.64 6.61
N ASN A 191 0.23 0.21 7.64
CA ASN A 191 -1.10 0.73 7.90
C ASN A 191 -0.96 2.16 8.48
N CYS A 192 -1.18 3.18 7.65
CA CYS A 192 -0.64 4.53 7.85
C CYS A 192 -1.02 5.17 9.21
N PRO A 193 -0.04 5.60 10.04
CA PRO A 193 -0.30 6.25 11.34
C PRO A 193 -0.51 7.76 11.26
N GLN A 194 -0.65 8.35 10.07
CA GLN A 194 -0.64 9.80 9.89
C GLN A 194 -1.79 10.48 10.63
N LEU A 195 -1.46 11.55 11.36
CA LEU A 195 -2.37 12.38 12.17
C LEU A 195 -2.30 13.87 11.81
N ASN A 196 -1.41 14.27 10.90
CA ASN A 196 -1.16 15.69 10.60
C ASN A 196 -1.95 16.20 9.38
N ASN A 197 -2.70 15.33 8.71
CA ASN A 197 -3.51 15.67 7.53
C ASN A 197 -4.77 14.75 7.48
N PRO A 198 -5.73 15.03 6.58
CA PRO A 198 -7.01 14.34 6.58
C PRO A 198 -6.98 12.93 5.96
N CYS A 199 -5.81 12.40 5.55
CA CYS A 199 -5.77 11.15 4.78
C CYS A 199 -6.37 9.94 5.49
N ASN A 200 -6.44 9.97 6.83
CA ASN A 200 -7.05 8.97 7.70
C ASN A 200 -8.20 9.54 8.55
N ALA A 201 -8.80 10.67 8.14
CA ALA A 201 -9.73 11.45 8.96
C ALA A 201 -9.21 11.76 10.37
N TYR A 202 -7.89 11.92 10.51
CA TYR A 202 -7.19 12.13 11.79
C TYR A 202 -7.37 11.00 12.82
N ASN A 203 -7.85 9.83 12.39
CA ASN A 203 -8.10 8.67 13.24
C ASN A 203 -7.68 7.38 12.52
N PRO A 204 -6.39 6.99 12.60
CA PRO A 204 -5.91 5.74 12.03
C PRO A 204 -6.67 4.53 12.58
N THR A 205 -7.11 3.65 11.69
CA THR A 205 -7.89 2.45 12.01
C THR A 205 -7.22 1.19 11.48
N LYS A 206 -7.75 0.03 11.89
CA LYS A 206 -7.23 -1.28 11.46
C LYS A 206 -7.73 -1.65 10.07
N ILE A 207 -6.95 -2.48 9.38
CA ILE A 207 -7.32 -3.07 8.09
C ILE A 207 -7.30 -4.59 8.19
N GLN A 208 -8.03 -5.25 7.30
CA GLN A 208 -7.92 -6.69 7.11
C GLN A 208 -7.15 -7.00 5.83
N LEU A 209 -6.22 -7.94 5.91
CA LEU A 209 -5.33 -8.36 4.84
C LEU A 209 -5.60 -9.82 4.56
N ILE A 210 -5.98 -10.13 3.31
CA ILE A 210 -6.43 -11.46 2.91
C ILE A 210 -5.60 -11.91 1.70
N VAL A 211 -5.09 -13.15 1.74
CA VAL A 211 -4.54 -13.82 0.55
C VAL A 211 -5.44 -15.01 0.24
N ARG A 212 -5.85 -15.14 -1.03
CA ARG A 212 -6.68 -16.26 -1.50
C ARG A 212 -6.10 -16.87 -2.77
N GLU A 213 -6.40 -18.15 -2.97
CA GLU A 213 -5.98 -18.86 -4.17
C GLU A 213 -6.62 -18.30 -5.44
N GLY A 214 -5.91 -18.50 -6.55
CA GLY A 214 -6.41 -18.22 -7.90
C GLY A 214 -7.56 -19.15 -8.30
N GLU A 215 -8.30 -18.76 -9.34
CA GLU A 215 -9.10 -19.73 -10.10
C GLU A 215 -8.15 -20.54 -10.98
N VAL A 216 -8.25 -21.87 -10.90
CA VAL A 216 -7.42 -22.84 -11.65
C VAL A 216 -7.79 -22.79 -13.13
#